data_AF-A0A975I1H1-F1
#
_entry.id   AF-A0A975I1H1-F1
#
_cell.length_a   1.000
_cell.length_b   1.000
_cell.length_c   1.000
_cell.angle_alpha   90.00
_cell.angle_beta   90.00
_cell.angle_gamma   90.00
#
_symmetry.space_group_name_H-M   'P 1'
#
loop_
_entity.id
_entity.type
_entity.pdbx_description
1 polymer ?
#
loop_
_entity_poly.entity_id
_entity_poly.type
_entity_poly.pdbx_seq_one_letter_code
_entity_poly.pdbx_strand_id
1 'polypeptide(L)'
;MHTRRAIRRTAVAVSLSWSALCAYAAPTCNAQAMDSPAYAQALEVVRQLPELTAWSRSHGLPVVFGESLDKQQRLEGRCYWSVSVYANRPERLELWHTFYVAAEGKRLLVQDPLSGNTISLQKWRSKSDKSRMA
;
A
#
# COMPACT_ATOMS: atom_id res chain seq x y z
N MET A 1 -84.29 -14.43 21.41
CA MET A 1 -82.98 -14.37 22.09
C MET A 1 -81.91 -14.94 21.15
N HIS A 2 -81.17 -14.09 20.44
CA HIS A 2 -80.16 -14.53 19.45
C HIS A 2 -78.75 -14.18 19.94
N THR A 3 -78.02 -15.20 20.38
CA THR A 3 -76.60 -15.14 20.75
C THR A 3 -75.72 -15.20 19.50
N ARG A 4 -75.02 -14.09 19.19
CA ARG A 4 -74.00 -14.03 18.14
C ARG A 4 -72.69 -14.63 18.67
N ARG A 5 -72.23 -15.75 18.08
CA ARG A 5 -70.91 -16.35 18.35
C ARG A 5 -69.83 -15.58 17.58
N ALA A 6 -68.84 -15.06 18.31
CA ALA A 6 -67.65 -14.42 17.76
C ALA A 6 -66.66 -15.48 17.24
N ILE A 7 -66.29 -15.38 15.96
CA ILE A 7 -65.29 -16.23 15.31
C ILE A 7 -63.91 -15.63 15.62
N ARG A 8 -63.08 -16.38 16.35
CA ARG A 8 -61.68 -16.04 16.64
C ARG A 8 -60.87 -16.17 15.36
N ARG A 9 -60.23 -15.06 14.93
CA ARG A 9 -59.22 -15.05 13.87
C ARG A 9 -57.88 -15.44 14.48
N THR A 10 -57.39 -16.63 14.15
CA THR A 10 -56.01 -17.06 14.41
C THR A 10 -55.07 -16.31 13.47
N ALA A 11 -54.18 -15.48 14.02
CA ALA A 11 -53.10 -14.85 13.28
C ALA A 11 -51.89 -15.81 13.25
N VAL A 12 -51.46 -16.20 12.05
CA VAL A 12 -50.21 -16.94 11.84
C VAL A 12 -49.09 -15.91 11.75
N ALA A 13 -48.19 -15.91 12.73
CA ALA A 13 -46.98 -15.11 12.71
C ALA A 13 -45.94 -15.81 11.82
N VAL A 14 -45.63 -15.22 10.67
CA VAL A 14 -44.54 -15.66 9.79
C VAL A 14 -43.27 -14.95 10.24
N SER A 15 -42.40 -15.69 10.91
CA SER A 15 -41.09 -15.21 11.38
C SER A 15 -40.10 -15.19 10.21
N LEU A 16 -39.94 -14.03 9.55
CA LEU A 16 -38.88 -13.80 8.58
C LEU A 16 -37.55 -13.61 9.33
N SER A 17 -36.75 -14.68 9.39
CA SER A 17 -35.39 -14.64 9.94
C SER A 17 -34.44 -14.04 8.91
N TRP A 18 -34.10 -12.77 9.08
CA TRP A 18 -33.18 -12.04 8.21
C TRP A 18 -31.74 -12.31 8.68
N SER A 19 -31.12 -13.36 8.15
CA SER A 19 -29.68 -13.58 8.34
C SER A 19 -28.90 -12.55 7.51
N ALA A 20 -28.57 -11.42 8.12
CA ALA A 20 -27.65 -10.44 7.57
C ALA A 20 -26.23 -11.03 7.57
N LEU A 21 -25.85 -11.69 6.47
CA LEU A 21 -24.46 -12.01 6.17
C LEU A 21 -23.73 -10.68 5.87
N CYS A 22 -23.12 -10.09 6.89
CA CYS A 22 -22.13 -9.04 6.70
C CYS A 22 -20.96 -9.61 5.90
N ALA A 23 -20.92 -9.37 4.59
CA ALA A 23 -19.76 -9.62 3.78
C ALA A 23 -18.63 -8.67 4.24
N TYR A 24 -17.68 -9.21 5.00
CA TYR A 24 -16.40 -8.54 5.26
C TYR A 24 -15.65 -8.48 3.93
N ALA A 25 -15.79 -7.40 3.18
CA ALA A 25 -14.92 -7.11 2.06
C ALA A 25 -13.50 -6.91 2.62
N ALA A 26 -12.61 -7.88 2.36
CA ALA A 26 -11.20 -7.72 2.70
C ALA A 26 -10.64 -6.49 1.97
N PRO A 27 -9.80 -5.67 2.61
CA PRO A 27 -9.23 -4.49 1.97
C PRO A 27 -8.47 -4.91 0.70
N THR A 28 -8.89 -4.38 -0.45
CA THR A 28 -8.22 -4.62 -1.72
C THR A 28 -7.01 -3.71 -1.82
N CYS A 29 -5.80 -4.30 -1.88
CA CYS A 29 -4.56 -3.55 -2.01
C CYS A 29 -4.36 -3.08 -3.46
N ASN A 30 -5.12 -2.08 -3.91
CA ASN A 30 -5.06 -1.58 -5.30
C ASN A 30 -5.35 -0.07 -5.44
N ALA A 31 -5.39 0.67 -4.34
CA ALA A 31 -5.61 2.12 -4.35
C ALA A 31 -4.49 2.85 -5.11
N GLN A 32 -4.85 3.89 -5.86
CA GLN A 32 -3.87 4.76 -6.54
C GLN A 32 -3.22 5.71 -5.54
N ALA A 33 -1.96 6.09 -5.79
CA ALA A 33 -1.23 7.03 -4.93
C ALA A 33 -1.73 8.47 -5.02
N MET A 34 -2.21 8.88 -6.20
CA MET A 34 -2.68 10.24 -6.46
C MET A 34 -3.69 10.70 -5.41
N ASP A 35 -3.40 11.83 -4.77
CA ASP A 35 -4.22 12.47 -3.73
C ASP A 35 -4.49 11.59 -2.48
N SER A 36 -3.71 10.52 -2.26
CA SER A 36 -3.88 9.62 -1.11
C SER A 36 -3.10 10.13 0.11
N PRO A 37 -3.76 10.47 1.24
CA PRO A 37 -3.05 10.86 2.46
C PRO A 37 -2.18 9.75 3.04
N ALA A 38 -2.58 8.48 2.84
CA ALA A 38 -1.78 7.32 3.26
C ALA A 38 -0.53 7.15 2.38
N TYR A 39 -0.62 7.48 1.10
CA TYR A 39 0.54 7.52 0.21
C TYR A 39 1.51 8.63 0.62
N ALA A 40 1.01 9.84 0.93
CA ALA A 40 1.85 10.95 1.39
C ALA A 40 2.70 10.57 2.62
N GLN A 41 2.14 9.79 3.56
CA GLN A 41 2.88 9.25 4.70
C GLN A 41 3.97 8.25 4.27
N ALA A 42 3.65 7.32 3.37
CA ALA A 42 4.63 6.38 2.82
C ALA A 42 5.79 7.09 2.12
N LEU A 43 5.47 8.12 1.34
CA LEU A 43 6.44 8.94 0.63
C LEU A 43 7.35 9.70 1.61
N GLU A 44 6.82 10.20 2.73
CA GLU A 44 7.63 10.85 3.78
C GLU A 44 8.61 9.87 4.45
N VAL A 45 8.18 8.62 4.73
CA VAL A 45 9.07 7.58 5.26
C VAL A 45 10.25 7.33 4.31
N VAL A 46 9.99 7.27 3.00
CA VAL A 46 11.04 7.06 2.00
C VAL A 46 11.93 8.29 1.88
N ARG A 47 11.37 9.49 1.88
CA ARG A 47 12.12 10.77 1.82
C ARG A 47 13.13 10.91 2.96
N GLN A 48 12.81 10.39 4.13
CA GLN A 48 13.67 10.45 5.33
C GLN A 48 14.81 9.42 5.32
N LEU A 49 14.90 8.55 4.30
CA LEU A 49 16.00 7.60 4.19
C LEU A 49 17.33 8.34 3.94
N PRO A 50 18.36 8.16 4.81
CA PRO A 50 19.64 8.84 4.66
C PRO A 50 20.35 8.47 3.35
N GLU A 51 20.04 7.30 2.78
CA GLU A 51 20.59 6.82 1.52
C GLU A 51 20.23 7.71 0.34
N LEU A 52 19.03 8.31 0.32
CA LEU A 52 18.62 9.21 -0.76
C LEU A 52 19.45 10.51 -0.75
N THR A 53 19.68 11.03 0.46
CA THR A 53 20.50 12.25 0.65
C THR A 53 21.96 11.96 0.32
N ALA A 54 22.51 10.84 0.77
CA ALA A 54 23.88 10.44 0.48
C ALA A 54 24.09 10.24 -1.03
N TRP A 55 23.16 9.58 -1.71
CA TRP A 55 23.20 9.36 -3.15
C TRP A 55 23.10 10.67 -3.93
N SER A 56 22.18 11.57 -3.57
CA SER A 56 22.02 12.87 -4.24
C SER A 56 23.30 13.69 -4.18
N ARG A 57 23.95 13.72 -3.00
CA ARG A 57 25.24 14.41 -2.81
C ARG A 57 26.37 13.79 -3.64
N SER A 58 26.45 12.46 -3.72
CA SER A 58 27.54 11.80 -4.45
C SER A 58 27.39 11.92 -5.97
N HIS A 59 26.16 12.05 -6.49
CA HIS A 59 25.90 12.14 -7.93
C HIS A 59 25.67 13.57 -8.43
N GLY A 60 25.47 14.54 -7.54
CA GLY A 60 25.14 15.93 -7.91
C GLY A 60 23.79 16.08 -8.60
N LEU A 61 22.87 15.12 -8.39
CA LEU A 61 21.55 15.09 -9.01
C LEU A 61 20.45 15.15 -7.93
N PRO A 62 19.40 15.98 -8.11
CA PRO A 62 18.25 15.98 -7.22
C PRO A 62 17.48 14.66 -7.26
N VAL A 63 16.85 14.32 -6.14
CA VAL A 63 15.91 13.18 -6.03
C VAL A 63 14.49 13.68 -6.23
N VAL A 64 13.72 12.98 -7.05
CA VAL A 64 12.29 13.23 -7.29
C VAL A 64 11.51 11.96 -6.99
N PHE A 65 10.27 12.11 -6.51
CA PHE A 65 9.38 11.00 -6.17
C PHE A 65 8.26 10.92 -7.20
N GLY A 66 7.93 9.70 -7.65
CA GLY A 66 6.78 9.44 -8.50
C GLY A 66 5.48 9.47 -7.69
N GLU A 67 4.36 9.77 -8.34
CA GLU A 67 3.03 9.66 -7.73
C GLU A 67 2.04 9.04 -8.72
N SER A 68 2.11 9.41 -10.00
CA SER A 68 1.17 8.95 -11.03
C SER A 68 1.23 7.45 -11.35
N LEU A 69 2.38 6.81 -11.15
CA LEU A 69 2.56 5.36 -11.37
C LEU A 69 2.50 4.54 -10.08
N ASP A 70 2.50 5.23 -8.94
CA ASP A 70 2.56 4.60 -7.64
C ASP A 70 1.18 4.16 -7.17
N LYS A 71 1.14 3.04 -6.47
CA LYS A 71 -0.11 2.42 -6.04
C LYS A 71 0.10 1.50 -4.85
N GLN A 72 -1.01 1.24 -4.17
CA GLN A 72 -1.08 0.15 -3.22
C GLN A 72 -1.05 -1.19 -3.96
N GLN A 73 -0.31 -2.15 -3.42
CA GLN A 73 -0.23 -3.50 -3.94
C GLN A 73 -0.02 -4.51 -2.83
N ARG A 74 -0.42 -5.75 -3.07
CA ARG A 74 -0.29 -6.84 -2.10
C ARG A 74 1.04 -7.56 -2.33
N LEU A 75 1.91 -7.53 -1.32
CA LEU A 75 3.17 -8.27 -1.29
C LEU A 75 3.18 -9.15 -0.04
N GLU A 76 3.48 -10.45 -0.20
CA GLU A 76 3.54 -11.41 0.92
C GLU A 76 2.29 -11.36 1.83
N GLY A 77 1.11 -11.17 1.25
CA GLY A 77 -0.16 -11.10 1.98
C GLY A 77 -0.48 -9.77 2.68
N ARG A 78 0.35 -8.73 2.52
CA ARG A 78 0.16 -7.41 3.16
C ARG A 78 0.09 -6.31 2.11
N CYS A 79 -0.65 -5.23 2.39
CA CYS A 79 -0.69 -4.07 1.51
C CYS A 79 0.53 -3.17 1.72
N TYR A 80 1.16 -2.78 0.62
CA TYR A 80 2.23 -1.79 0.58
C TYR A 80 1.93 -0.71 -0.44
N TRP A 81 2.33 0.52 -0.15
CA TRP A 81 2.43 1.60 -1.12
C TRP A 81 3.76 1.50 -1.84
N SER A 82 3.76 1.40 -3.17
CA SER A 82 4.98 1.62 -3.95
C SER A 82 5.34 3.10 -3.92
N VAL A 83 6.62 3.43 -3.77
CA VAL A 83 7.14 4.79 -3.87
C VAL A 83 8.33 4.73 -4.83
N SER A 84 8.14 5.30 -6.00
CA SER A 84 9.15 5.32 -7.05
C SER A 84 10.08 6.52 -6.85
N VAL A 85 11.39 6.28 -6.86
CA VAL A 85 12.41 7.31 -6.63
C VAL A 85 13.26 7.46 -7.88
N TYR A 86 13.36 8.70 -8.36
CA TYR A 86 14.01 9.06 -9.62
C TYR A 86 15.19 9.99 -9.38
N ALA A 87 16.24 9.79 -10.18
CA ALA A 87 17.24 10.79 -10.45
C ALA A 87 16.67 11.83 -11.41
N ASN A 88 16.70 13.10 -11.00
CA ASN A 88 16.27 14.21 -11.85
C ASN A 88 17.43 14.67 -12.75
N ARG A 89 17.52 14.10 -13.95
CA ARG A 89 18.48 14.55 -14.96
C ARG A 89 17.84 15.61 -15.86
N PRO A 90 18.62 16.53 -16.44
CA PRO A 90 18.09 17.58 -17.32
C PRO A 90 17.24 17.04 -18.47
N GLU A 91 17.63 15.89 -19.03
CA GLU A 91 16.99 15.28 -20.19
C GLU A 91 15.84 14.32 -19.84
N ARG A 92 15.82 13.74 -18.63
CA ARG A 92 14.82 12.74 -18.22
C ARG A 92 14.82 12.45 -16.72
N LEU A 93 13.70 11.94 -16.23
CA LEU A 93 13.67 11.20 -14.98
C LEU A 93 14.21 9.78 -15.22
N GLU A 94 15.21 9.38 -14.43
CA GLU A 94 15.76 8.03 -14.44
C GLU A 94 15.36 7.32 -13.14
N LEU A 95 14.60 6.23 -13.26
CA LEU A 95 14.17 5.45 -12.09
C LEU A 95 15.41 4.86 -11.41
N TRP A 96 15.60 5.18 -10.14
CA TRP A 96 16.70 4.67 -9.34
C TRP A 96 16.25 3.46 -8.51
N HIS A 97 15.22 3.62 -7.68
CA HIS A 97 14.67 2.55 -6.86
C HIS A 97 13.17 2.68 -6.67
N THR A 98 12.49 1.54 -6.52
CA THR A 98 11.11 1.46 -6.06
C THR A 98 11.11 0.92 -4.64
N PHE A 99 10.55 1.68 -3.71
CA PHE A 99 10.36 1.28 -2.33
C PHE A 99 8.94 0.81 -2.11
N TYR A 100 8.72 -0.07 -1.13
CA TYR A 100 7.39 -0.50 -0.73
C TYR A 100 7.23 -0.29 0.76
N VAL A 101 6.34 0.64 1.14
CA VAL A 101 6.07 0.98 2.52
C VAL A 101 4.76 0.33 2.93
N ALA A 102 4.80 -0.47 3.99
CA ALA A 102 3.59 -1.10 4.48
C ALA A 102 2.60 -0.02 4.94
N ALA A 103 1.30 -0.28 4.81
CA ALA A 103 0.28 0.71 5.18
C ALA A 103 0.39 1.19 6.64
N GLU A 104 0.92 0.36 7.55
CA GLU A 104 1.19 0.75 8.93
C GLU A 104 2.54 1.48 9.16
N GLY A 105 3.31 1.75 8.11
CA GLY A 105 4.55 2.55 8.12
C GLY A 105 5.80 1.86 8.68
N LYS A 106 5.67 0.73 9.38
CA LYS A 106 6.79 0.09 10.12
C LYS A 106 7.71 -0.80 9.28
N ARG A 107 7.27 -1.18 8.08
CA ARG A 107 8.01 -2.11 7.23
C ARG A 107 8.26 -1.48 5.87
N LEU A 108 9.52 -1.52 5.46
CA LEU A 108 9.98 -0.95 4.22
C LEU A 108 10.78 -2.00 3.44
N LEU A 109 10.33 -2.27 2.22
CA LEU A 109 11.00 -3.14 1.27
C LEU A 109 11.54 -2.30 0.11
N VAL A 110 12.48 -2.87 -0.62
CA VAL A 110 13.09 -2.27 -1.81
C VAL A 110 12.97 -3.28 -2.95
N GLN A 111 12.64 -2.82 -4.15
CA GLN A 111 12.78 -3.64 -5.34
C GLN A 111 14.27 -3.86 -5.63
N ASP A 112 14.70 -5.11 -5.68
CA ASP A 112 16.04 -5.49 -6.12
C ASP A 112 16.12 -5.30 -7.64
N PRO A 113 16.96 -4.39 -8.16
CA PRO A 113 16.99 -4.09 -9.59
C PRO A 113 17.47 -5.27 -10.43
N LEU A 114 18.22 -6.21 -9.84
CA LEU A 114 18.76 -7.37 -10.54
C LEU A 114 17.72 -8.49 -10.72
N SER A 115 16.93 -8.76 -9.69
CA SER A 115 15.98 -9.88 -9.69
C SER A 115 14.51 -9.47 -9.87
N GLY A 116 14.20 -8.18 -9.75
CA GLY A 116 12.82 -7.66 -9.73
C GLY A 116 12.03 -7.98 -8.45
N ASN A 117 12.57 -8.86 -7.58
CA ASN A 117 11.95 -9.25 -6.33
C ASN A 117 12.07 -8.14 -5.27
N THR A 118 11.21 -8.21 -4.25
CA THR A 118 11.33 -7.31 -3.10
C THR A 118 12.24 -7.91 -2.03
N ILE A 119 13.09 -7.06 -1.45
CA ILE A 119 13.96 -7.40 -0.33
C ILE A 119 13.78 -6.40 0.80
N SER A 120 14.10 -6.79 2.03
CA SER A 120 14.07 -5.83 3.15
C SER A 120 15.10 -4.72 2.96
N LEU A 121 14.82 -3.53 3.50
CA LEU A 121 15.77 -2.40 3.49
C LEU A 121 17.14 -2.81 4.06
N GLN A 122 17.17 -3.59 5.14
CA GLN A 122 18.41 -4.06 5.74
C GLN A 122 19.21 -4.97 4.79
N LYS A 123 18.54 -5.90 4.10
CA LYS A 123 19.20 -6.77 3.12
C LYS A 123 19.75 -5.96 1.95
N TRP A 124 19.01 -4.95 1.48
CA TRP A 124 19.49 -4.05 0.44
C TRP A 124 20.75 -3.29 0.89
N ARG A 125 20.74 -2.67 2.07
CA ARG A 125 21.92 -2.01 2.67
C ARG A 125 23.15 -2.92 2.69
N SER A 126 22.98 -4.16 3.17
CA SER A 126 24.10 -5.13 3.22
C SER A 126 24.60 -5.56 1.84
N LYS A 127 23.75 -5.59 0.81
CA LYS A 127 24.19 -5.87 -0.58
C LYS A 127 24.95 -4.67 -1.14
N SER A 128 24.42 -3.46 -1.01
CA SER A 128 25.01 -2.23 -1.53
C SER A 128 26.38 -1.92 -0.91
N ASP A 129 26.55 -2.22 0.38
CA ASP A 129 27.83 -2.09 1.08
C ASP A 129 28.88 -3.05 0.50
N LYS A 130 28.53 -4.32 0.33
CA LYS A 130 29.41 -5.32 -0.31
C LYS A 130 29.80 -4.94 -1.73
N SER A 131 28.85 -4.41 -2.52
CA SER A 131 29.13 -3.94 -3.89
C SER A 131 30.05 -2.72 -3.95
N ARG A 132 30.25 -1.99 -2.85
CA ARG A 132 31.23 -0.89 -2.77
C ARG A 132 32.63 -1.34 -2.34
N MET A 133 32.77 -2.55 -1.80
CA MET A 133 34.05 -3.09 -1.30
C MET A 133 34.72 -4.07 -2.28
N ALA A 134 34.00 -4.52 -3.31
CA ALA A 134 34.50 -5.38 -4.38
C ALA A 134 34.98 -4.55 -5.57
#